data_AF-A0A4U6C4T2-F1
#
_entry.id   AF-A0A4U6C4T2-F1
#
_cell.length_a   1.000
_cell.length_b   1.000
_cell.length_c   1.000
_cell.angle_alpha   90.00
_cell.angle_beta   90.00
_cell.angle_gamma   90.00
#
_symmetry.space_group_name_H-M   'P 1'
#
loop_
_entity.id
_entity.type
_entity.pdbx_description
1 polymer ?
#
loop_
_entity_poly.entity_id
_entity_poly.type
_entity_poly.pdbx_seq_one_letter_code
_entity_poly.pdbx_strand_id
1 'polypeptide(L)'
;MIEAYVKRSAAWKALTPIERCSYIEVKWRYDGLNNGRIGLGCRELADEIGMGKDTAKRALIRLTEIGFITKTKPSAFNVKNRAVTEWRLTEYPCDVTGELPTKDFMRWESKNKTQAHPRDTQAHPCDTKPSKVPENPLHSRTHAPVKPDSCNPQAHPCDTYRYTIGGRTDAA
;
A
#
# COMPACT_ATOMS: atom_id res chain seq x y z
N MET A 1 -11.07 -0.58 16.64
CA MET A 1 -11.48 -1.86 16.03
C MET A 1 -12.08 -1.59 14.64
N ILE A 2 -11.85 -2.44 13.63
CA ILE A 2 -12.48 -2.28 12.30
C ILE A 2 -13.84 -2.96 12.31
N GLU A 3 -14.87 -2.23 11.87
CA GLU A 3 -16.24 -2.72 11.79
C GLU A 3 -16.44 -3.71 10.63
N ALA A 4 -17.34 -4.68 10.81
CA ALA A 4 -17.57 -5.74 9.82
C ALA A 4 -18.05 -5.18 8.46
N TYR A 5 -18.88 -4.14 8.46
CA TYR A 5 -19.39 -3.54 7.23
C TYR A 5 -18.29 -2.81 6.44
N VAL A 6 -17.36 -2.15 7.15
CA VAL A 6 -16.17 -1.52 6.56
C VAL A 6 -15.33 -2.58 5.86
N LYS A 7 -15.00 -3.67 6.56
CA LYS A 7 -14.17 -4.75 6.01
C LYS A 7 -14.80 -5.47 4.82
N ARG A 8 -16.13 -5.59 4.79
CA ARG A 8 -16.87 -6.26 3.71
C ARG A 8 -17.08 -5.38 2.47
N SER A 9 -16.92 -4.06 2.60
CA SER A 9 -17.12 -3.09 1.51
C SER A 9 -16.23 -3.37 0.29
N ALA A 10 -16.72 -3.01 -0.91
CA ALA A 10 -15.93 -3.12 -2.14
C ALA A 10 -14.70 -2.21 -2.09
N ALA A 11 -14.84 -1.01 -1.51
CA ALA A 11 -13.77 -0.07 -1.24
C ALA A 11 -12.62 -0.71 -0.46
N TRP A 12 -12.91 -1.45 0.62
CA TRP A 12 -11.89 -2.10 1.44
C TRP A 12 -11.12 -3.19 0.67
N LYS A 13 -11.82 -3.93 -0.17
CA LYS A 13 -11.22 -4.99 -1.01
C LYS A 13 -10.29 -4.39 -2.06
N ALA A 14 -10.57 -3.18 -2.54
CA ALA A 14 -9.74 -2.48 -3.52
C ALA A 14 -8.45 -1.87 -2.95
N LEU A 15 -8.34 -1.73 -1.62
CA LEU A 15 -7.14 -1.18 -0.99
C LEU A 15 -5.95 -2.14 -1.06
N THR A 16 -4.75 -1.58 -1.24
CA THR A 16 -3.49 -2.32 -1.05
C THR A 16 -3.22 -2.58 0.44
N PRO A 17 -2.37 -3.56 0.80
CA PRO A 17 -2.03 -3.80 2.21
C PRO A 17 -1.51 -2.56 2.94
N ILE A 18 -0.69 -1.75 2.26
CA ILE A 18 -0.13 -0.50 2.81
C ILE A 18 -1.24 0.52 3.09
N GLU A 19 -2.20 0.66 2.18
CA GLU A 19 -3.34 1.56 2.38
C GLU A 19 -4.22 1.10 3.54
N ARG A 20 -4.44 -0.22 3.69
CA ARG A 20 -5.18 -0.78 4.83
C ARG A 20 -4.47 -0.50 6.15
N CYS A 21 -3.15 -0.72 6.23
CA CYS A 21 -2.35 -0.35 7.40
C CYS A 21 -2.43 1.14 7.69
N SER A 22 -2.36 1.98 6.64
CA SER A 22 -2.46 3.43 6.78
C SER A 22 -3.81 3.87 7.35
N TYR A 23 -4.91 3.23 6.92
CA TYR A 23 -6.23 3.50 7.48
C TYR A 23 -6.34 3.06 8.94
N ILE A 24 -5.80 1.88 9.28
CA ILE A 24 -5.75 1.39 10.66
C ILE A 24 -5.03 2.42 11.54
N GLU A 25 -3.92 2.97 11.07
CA GLU A 25 -3.09 3.93 11.78
C GLU A 25 -3.81 5.27 12.01
N VAL A 26 -4.59 5.74 11.03
CA VAL A 26 -5.50 6.89 11.22
C VAL A 26 -6.58 6.56 12.25
N LYS A 27 -7.18 5.37 12.17
CA LYS A 27 -8.25 4.93 13.07
C LYS A 27 -7.74 4.69 14.50
N TRP A 28 -6.48 4.31 14.66
CA TRP A 28 -5.84 4.15 15.96
C TRP A 28 -5.65 5.48 16.68
N ARG A 29 -5.33 6.56 15.95
CA ARG A 29 -5.23 7.93 16.49
C ARG A 29 -6.58 8.56 16.85
N TYR A 30 -7.69 7.95 16.43
CA TYR A 30 -9.03 8.45 16.75
C TYR A 30 -9.40 8.08 18.19
N ASP A 31 -9.66 9.09 19.02
CA ASP A 31 -9.98 8.93 20.45
C ASP A 31 -11.50 8.97 20.75
N GLY A 32 -12.33 9.13 19.72
CA GLY A 32 -13.78 9.29 19.86
C GLY A 32 -14.28 10.72 19.81
N LEU A 33 -13.42 11.72 20.02
CA LEU A 33 -13.77 13.15 20.13
C LEU A 33 -12.94 14.06 19.21
N ASN A 34 -11.90 13.51 18.58
CA ASN A 34 -10.97 14.25 17.74
C ASN A 34 -11.21 14.07 16.23
N ASN A 35 -12.38 13.60 15.81
CA ASN A 35 -12.66 13.39 14.39
C ASN A 35 -12.66 14.73 13.64
N GLY A 36 -11.77 14.84 12.65
CA GLY A 36 -11.51 16.08 11.92
C GLY A 36 -10.29 16.86 12.41
N ARG A 37 -9.67 16.46 13.53
CA ARG A 37 -8.41 16.99 14.06
C ARG A 37 -7.31 15.94 14.14
N ILE A 38 -7.50 14.79 13.50
CA ILE A 38 -6.53 13.69 13.53
C ILE A 38 -5.29 14.13 12.76
N GLY A 39 -4.26 14.55 13.49
CA GLY A 39 -2.99 14.99 12.92
C GLY A 39 -2.19 13.78 12.45
N LEU A 40 -1.94 13.69 11.15
CA LEU A 40 -1.05 12.66 10.61
C LEU A 40 -0.32 13.16 9.36
N GLY A 41 1.01 13.26 9.46
CA GLY A 41 1.87 13.62 8.34
C GLY A 41 2.31 12.42 7.50
N CYS A 42 2.71 12.64 6.25
CA CYS A 42 3.26 11.56 5.41
C CYS A 42 4.60 11.00 5.92
N ARG A 43 5.38 11.80 6.65
CA ARG A 43 6.66 11.35 7.26
C ARG A 43 6.39 10.49 8.48
N GLU A 44 5.57 11.01 9.38
CA GLU A 44 5.12 10.28 10.57
C GLU A 44 4.49 8.93 10.21
N LEU A 45 3.56 8.90 9.24
CA LEU A 45 2.98 7.64 8.77
C LEU A 45 4.01 6.69 8.17
N ALA A 46 5.02 7.23 7.49
CA ALA A 46 6.09 6.45 6.89
C ALA A 46 6.98 5.80 7.96
N ASP A 47 7.26 6.54 9.04
CA ASP A 47 8.06 6.08 10.17
C ASP A 47 7.29 4.99 10.97
N GLU A 48 5.99 5.20 11.24
CA GLU A 48 5.15 4.23 11.99
C GLU A 48 4.98 2.90 11.26
N ILE A 49 4.76 2.93 9.93
CA ILE A 49 4.53 1.71 9.14
C ILE A 49 5.83 1.11 8.60
N GLY A 50 6.93 1.86 8.60
CA GLY A 50 8.21 1.44 8.02
C GLY A 50 8.18 1.43 6.50
N MET A 51 7.68 2.50 5.87
CA MET A 51 7.63 2.64 4.41
C MET A 51 8.28 3.95 3.92
N GLY A 52 8.44 4.11 2.61
CA GLY A 52 8.92 5.38 2.05
C GLY A 52 7.88 6.51 2.17
N LYS A 53 8.34 7.74 2.43
CA LYS A 53 7.50 8.96 2.51
C LYS A 53 6.56 9.12 1.31
N ASP A 54 7.05 8.88 0.09
CA ASP A 54 6.24 9.04 -1.12
C ASP A 54 5.18 7.94 -1.26
N THR A 55 5.45 6.73 -0.74
CA THR A 55 4.46 5.66 -0.62
C THR A 55 3.38 6.02 0.39
N ALA A 56 3.75 6.53 1.56
CA ALA A 56 2.81 7.00 2.58
C ALA A 56 1.91 8.14 2.05
N LYS A 57 2.49 9.08 1.29
CA LYS A 57 1.73 10.13 0.60
C LYS A 57 0.71 9.54 -0.37
N ARG A 58 1.11 8.58 -1.22
CA ARG A 58 0.21 7.91 -2.17
C ARG A 58 -0.91 7.15 -1.44
N ALA A 59 -0.60 6.48 -0.34
CA ALA A 59 -1.58 5.76 0.47
C ALA A 59 -2.66 6.69 1.03
N LEU A 60 -2.26 7.84 1.62
CA LEU A 60 -3.21 8.84 2.14
C LEU A 60 -4.08 9.45 1.03
N ILE A 61 -3.49 9.75 -0.13
CA ILE A 61 -4.25 10.22 -1.30
C ILE A 61 -5.27 9.17 -1.71
N ARG A 62 -4.85 7.90 -1.81
CA ARG A 62 -5.73 6.81 -2.24
C ARG A 62 -6.89 6.57 -1.28
N LEU A 63 -6.64 6.64 0.04
CA LEU A 63 -7.68 6.58 1.06
C LEU A 63 -8.68 7.73 0.94
N THR A 64 -8.20 8.92 0.55
CA THR A 64 -9.05 10.09 0.31
C THR A 64 -9.91 9.90 -0.95
N GLU A 65 -9.32 9.39 -2.04
CA GLU A 65 -10.04 9.12 -3.30
C GLU A 65 -11.14 8.08 -3.16
N ILE A 66 -10.90 7.05 -2.33
CA ILE A 66 -11.89 6.00 -2.09
C ILE A 66 -12.98 6.49 -1.12
N GLY A 67 -12.68 7.50 -0.30
CA GLY A 67 -13.63 8.09 0.64
C GLY A 67 -13.59 7.47 2.04
N PHE A 68 -12.46 6.91 2.47
CA PHE A 68 -12.26 6.47 3.86
C PHE A 68 -11.89 7.63 4.78
N ILE A 69 -11.11 8.58 4.26
CA ILE A 69 -10.67 9.77 4.99
C ILE A 69 -10.94 11.03 4.17
N THR A 70 -11.15 12.15 4.85
CA THR A 70 -11.27 13.48 4.24
C THR A 70 -10.24 14.39 4.87
N LYS A 71 -9.61 15.23 4.05
CA LYS A 71 -8.64 16.22 4.52
C LYS A 71 -9.38 17.42 5.08
N THR A 72 -9.29 17.66 6.39
CA THR A 72 -9.95 18.80 7.04
C THR A 72 -9.09 20.06 6.97
N LYS A 73 -7.80 19.94 7.30
CA LYS A 73 -6.85 21.07 7.19
C LYS A 73 -5.58 20.67 6.47
N PRO A 74 -5.13 21.46 5.47
CA PRO A 74 -3.85 21.24 4.84
C PRO A 74 -2.68 21.60 5.74
N SER A 75 -1.63 20.78 5.69
CA SER A 75 -0.31 21.16 6.21
C SER A 75 0.14 22.48 5.59
N ALA A 76 0.59 23.39 6.43
CA ALA A 76 1.15 24.68 6.02
C ALA A 76 2.58 24.80 6.55
N PHE A 77 3.52 25.11 5.64
CA PHE A 77 4.94 25.30 5.99
C PHE A 77 5.26 26.74 6.39
N ASN A 78 4.43 27.71 5.96
CA ASN A 78 4.71 29.15 6.05
C ASN A 78 4.04 29.82 7.27
N VAL A 79 3.53 29.04 8.21
CA VAL A 79 2.86 29.54 9.40
C VAL A 79 3.84 29.47 10.56
N LYS A 80 3.80 30.47 11.46
CA LYS A 80 4.64 30.53 12.68
C LYS A 80 4.60 29.24 13.50
N ASN A 81 3.50 28.49 13.40
CA ASN A 81 3.36 27.13 13.89
C ASN A 81 3.29 26.17 12.71
N ARG A 82 4.22 25.21 12.64
CA ARG A 82 4.21 24.13 11.64
C ARG A 82 2.93 23.32 11.79
N ALA A 83 2.01 23.46 10.84
CA ALA A 83 0.73 22.75 10.86
C ALA A 83 0.86 21.37 10.20
N VAL A 84 0.43 20.33 10.92
CA VAL A 84 0.31 18.97 10.37
C VAL A 84 -1.00 18.86 9.58
N THR A 85 -1.07 17.93 8.63
CA THR A 85 -2.34 17.68 7.93
C THR A 85 -3.31 17.02 8.90
N GLU A 86 -4.50 17.60 9.02
CA GLU A 86 -5.58 17.05 9.85
C GLU A 86 -6.56 16.27 8.96
N TRP A 87 -6.95 15.09 9.46
CA TRP A 87 -7.84 14.17 8.77
C TRP A 87 -9.13 13.95 9.55
N ARG A 88 -10.18 13.60 8.81
CA ARG A 88 -11.48 13.15 9.27
C ARG A 88 -11.75 11.75 8.75
N LEU A 89 -12.26 10.86 9.60
CA LEU A 89 -12.83 9.57 9.22
C LEU A 89 -14.27 9.78 8.76
N THR A 90 -14.62 9.28 7.56
CA THR A 90 -15.98 9.40 6.99
C THR A 90 -16.99 8.46 7.63
N GLU A 91 -16.51 7.49 8.42
CA GLU A 91 -17.32 6.54 9.19
C GLU A 91 -18.01 7.19 10.39
N TYR A 92 -17.37 8.19 11.02
CA TYR A 92 -17.82 8.83 12.25
C TYR A 92 -18.37 10.24 11.97
N PRO A 93 -19.26 10.77 12.82
CA PRO A 93 -19.66 12.18 12.76
C PRO A 93 -18.42 13.07 12.93
N CYS A 94 -18.42 14.25 12.31
CA CYS A 94 -17.35 15.21 12.49
C CYS A 94 -17.51 15.88 13.86
N ASP A 95 -16.54 15.73 14.75
CA ASP A 95 -16.61 16.35 16.08
C ASP A 95 -16.38 17.87 16.02
N VAL A 96 -15.73 18.35 14.96
CA VAL A 96 -15.47 19.78 14.74
C VAL A 96 -16.67 20.52 14.16
N THR A 97 -17.30 19.96 13.12
CA THR A 97 -18.40 20.62 12.40
C THR A 97 -19.78 20.10 12.77
N GLY A 98 -19.87 18.98 13.49
CA GLY A 98 -21.14 18.32 13.81
C GLY A 98 -21.79 17.62 12.62
N GLU A 99 -21.09 17.50 11.49
CA GLU A 99 -21.62 16.84 10.29
C GLU A 99 -21.83 15.35 10.50
N LEU A 100 -22.93 14.85 9.94
CA LEU A 100 -23.25 13.43 9.94
C LEU A 100 -22.18 12.59 9.23
N PRO A 101 -22.05 11.29 9.58
CA PRO A 101 -21.13 10.38 8.93
C PRO A 101 -21.52 10.15 7.46
N THR A 102 -20.68 10.62 6.52
CA THR A 102 -20.96 10.55 5.08
C THR A 102 -20.81 9.14 4.51
N LYS A 103 -19.90 8.33 5.07
CA LYS A 103 -19.59 6.96 4.64
C LYS A 103 -19.33 6.84 3.12
N ASP A 104 -18.55 7.77 2.58
CA ASP A 104 -18.31 7.89 1.12
C ASP A 104 -17.79 6.60 0.48
N PHE A 105 -16.96 5.85 1.20
CA PHE A 105 -16.43 4.55 0.75
C PHE A 105 -17.52 3.51 0.43
N MET A 106 -18.75 3.65 0.97
CA MET A 106 -19.85 2.74 0.66
C MET A 106 -20.42 2.96 -0.74
N ARG A 107 -20.29 4.18 -1.28
CA ARG A 107 -20.72 4.54 -2.65
C ARG A 107 -19.64 4.28 -3.69
N TRP A 108 -18.45 3.85 -3.24
CA TRP A 108 -17.32 3.64 -4.13
C TRP A 108 -17.54 2.46 -5.07
N GLU A 109 -17.38 2.71 -6.37
CA GLU A 109 -17.40 1.68 -7.41
C GLU A 109 -16.01 1.53 -8.03
N SER A 110 -15.62 0.29 -8.30
CA SER A 110 -14.38 0.00 -9.01
C SER A 110 -14.53 0.48 -10.46
N LYS A 111 -13.93 1.63 -10.79
CA LYS A 111 -13.71 1.99 -12.19
C LYS A 111 -12.83 0.91 -12.81
N ASN A 112 -13.44 0.01 -13.59
CA ASN A 112 -12.72 -0.97 -14.38
C ASN A 112 -11.77 -0.18 -15.29
N LYS A 113 -10.48 -0.16 -14.93
CA LYS A 113 -9.45 0.29 -15.86
C LYS A 113 -9.43 -0.75 -16.96
N THR A 114 -10.13 -0.49 -18.05
CA THR A 114 -9.96 -1.22 -19.32
C THR A 114 -8.47 -1.33 -19.53
N GLN A 115 -7.94 -2.55 -19.46
CA GLN A 115 -6.52 -2.80 -19.60
C GLN A 115 -6.11 -2.17 -20.94
N ALA A 116 -5.29 -1.12 -20.88
CA ALA A 116 -4.68 -0.59 -22.08
C ALA A 116 -3.86 -1.74 -22.70
N HIS A 117 -4.06 -1.91 -24.00
CA HIS A 117 -3.47 -2.88 -24.92
C HIS A 117 -2.11 -3.44 -24.45
N PRO A 118 -1.84 -4.76 -24.55
CA PRO A 118 -0.54 -5.32 -24.22
C PRO A 118 0.54 -4.49 -24.93
N ARG A 119 1.49 -3.96 -24.16
CA ARG A 119 2.66 -3.31 -24.72
C ARG A 119 3.39 -4.38 -25.51
N ASP A 120 3.46 -4.20 -26.82
CA ASP A 120 4.36 -4.97 -27.67
C ASP A 120 5.74 -4.93 -27.02
N THR A 121 6.19 -6.09 -26.52
CA THR A 121 7.57 -6.28 -26.10
C THR A 121 8.39 -6.37 -27.37
N GLN A 122 8.65 -5.24 -28.01
CA GLN A 122 9.72 -5.17 -28.98
C GLN A 122 11.03 -5.11 -28.19
N ALA A 123 11.62 -6.29 -27.98
CA ALA A 123 13.00 -6.39 -27.57
C ALA A 123 13.85 -5.63 -28.61
N HIS A 124 14.54 -4.58 -28.19
CA HIS A 124 15.60 -3.99 -29.00
C HIS A 124 16.73 -5.03 -29.13
N PRO A 125 17.09 -5.49 -30.33
CA PRO A 125 18.30 -6.27 -30.49
C PRO A 125 19.49 -5.39 -30.15
N CYS A 126 20.24 -5.80 -29.13
CA CYS A 126 21.56 -5.26 -28.83
C CYS A 126 22.53 -5.80 -29.91
N ASP A 127 22.58 -5.15 -31.06
CA ASP A 127 23.66 -5.35 -32.03
C ASP A 127 24.79 -4.36 -31.75
N THR A 128 25.55 -4.59 -30.67
CA THR A 128 26.87 -3.96 -30.53
C THR A 128 27.93 -4.99 -30.90
N LYS A 129 28.48 -4.88 -32.11
CA LYS A 129 29.68 -5.65 -32.50
C LYS A 129 30.84 -5.26 -31.57
N PRO A 130 31.60 -6.20 -31.01
CA PRO A 130 32.73 -5.86 -30.16
C PRO A 130 33.83 -5.20 -31.01
N SER A 131 34.17 -3.95 -30.70
CA SER A 131 35.38 -3.33 -31.23
C SER A 131 36.60 -3.98 -30.59
N LYS A 132 37.56 -4.42 -31.41
CA LYS A 132 38.87 -4.92 -30.92
C LYS A 132 39.61 -3.76 -30.26
N VAL A 133 39.79 -3.83 -28.94
CA VAL A 133 40.74 -2.98 -28.21
C VAL A 133 42.02 -3.78 -28.02
N PRO A 134 43.22 -3.22 -28.26
CA PRO A 134 44.48 -3.93 -27.99
C PRO A 134 44.65 -4.12 -26.47
N GLU A 135 44.92 -5.35 -26.06
CA GLU A 135 45.18 -5.75 -24.68
C GLU A 135 46.45 -5.07 -24.16
N ASN A 136 46.35 -4.32 -23.06
CA ASN A 136 47.49 -3.78 -22.34
C ASN A 136 47.79 -4.72 -21.14
N PRO A 137 48.99 -5.33 -21.02
CA PRO A 137 49.23 -6.48 -20.15
C PRO A 137 49.57 -6.09 -18.70
N LEU A 138 48.82 -5.16 -18.11
CA LEU A 138 49.01 -4.72 -16.72
C LEU A 138 47.64 -4.57 -16.07
N HIS A 139 47.01 -5.69 -15.71
CA HIS A 139 46.12 -5.85 -14.55
C HIS A 139 45.57 -7.28 -14.51
N SER A 140 46.26 -8.15 -13.77
CA SER A 140 45.75 -9.46 -13.39
C SER A 140 44.53 -9.27 -12.48
N ARG A 141 43.32 -9.52 -13.00
CA ARG A 141 42.13 -9.68 -12.14
C ARG A 141 42.17 -11.07 -11.54
N THR A 142 42.63 -11.14 -10.30
CA THR A 142 42.52 -12.32 -9.45
C THR A 142 41.05 -12.56 -9.10
N HIS A 143 40.61 -13.82 -9.19
CA HIS A 143 39.31 -14.40 -8.83
C HIS A 143 38.16 -14.28 -9.84
N ALA A 144 37.96 -15.36 -10.60
CA ALA A 144 36.70 -15.66 -11.28
C ALA A 144 35.61 -16.02 -10.25
N PRO A 145 34.33 -15.65 -10.48
CA PRO A 145 33.24 -16.18 -9.67
C PRO A 145 33.02 -17.65 -10.03
N VAL A 146 33.08 -18.53 -9.02
CA VAL A 146 32.62 -19.91 -9.13
C VAL A 146 31.10 -19.88 -9.38
N LYS A 147 30.64 -20.56 -10.43
CA LYS A 147 29.21 -20.75 -10.70
C LYS A 147 28.60 -21.53 -9.54
N PRO A 148 27.48 -21.09 -8.92
CA PRO A 148 26.73 -21.98 -8.05
C PRO A 148 26.08 -23.08 -8.91
N ASP A 149 26.24 -24.33 -8.49
CA ASP A 149 25.52 -25.47 -9.04
C ASP A 149 24.02 -25.31 -8.74
N SER A 150 23.28 -24.71 -9.66
CA SER A 150 21.82 -24.63 -9.58
C SER A 150 21.21 -25.97 -10.00
N CYS A 151 21.19 -26.94 -9.09
CA CYS A 151 20.26 -28.06 -9.14
C CYS A 151 19.48 -28.11 -7.83
N ASN A 152 18.48 -27.23 -7.70
CA ASN A 152 17.27 -27.56 -6.96
C ASN A 152 16.12 -26.63 -7.36
N PRO A 153 15.08 -27.09 -8.07
CA PRO A 153 13.82 -26.37 -8.11
C PRO A 153 13.11 -26.60 -6.77
N GLN A 154 13.40 -25.78 -5.76
CA GLN A 154 12.57 -25.77 -4.56
C GLN A 154 11.29 -24.99 -4.89
N ALA A 155 10.34 -25.68 -5.50
CA ALA A 155 8.96 -25.21 -5.58
C ALA A 155 8.47 -24.94 -4.15
N HIS A 156 8.11 -23.70 -3.86
CA HIS A 156 7.36 -23.38 -2.66
C HIS A 156 6.00 -24.12 -2.77
N PRO A 157 5.63 -24.98 -1.81
CA PRO A 157 4.29 -25.52 -1.79
C PRO A 157 3.32 -24.34 -1.65
N CYS A 158 2.56 -24.08 -2.70
CA CYS A 158 1.43 -23.16 -2.65
C CYS A 158 0.55 -23.50 -1.46
N ASP A 159 0.24 -22.45 -0.70
CA ASP A 159 -0.83 -22.37 0.28
C ASP A 159 -2.00 -23.30 -0.08
N THR A 160 -2.07 -24.44 0.59
CA THR A 160 -3.28 -25.25 0.65
C THR A 160 -3.78 -25.24 2.09
N TYR A 161 -4.38 -24.13 2.50
CA TYR A 161 -5.27 -24.14 3.65
C TYR A 161 -6.54 -24.92 3.28
N ARG A 162 -6.50 -26.25 3.44
CA ARG A 162 -7.71 -27.08 3.54
C ARG A 162 -8.26 -26.94 4.95
N TYR A 163 -9.26 -26.07 5.14
CA TYR A 163 -10.12 -26.14 6.31
C TYR A 163 -11.07 -27.34 6.14
N THR A 164 -10.79 -28.47 6.78
CA THR A 164 -11.80 -29.51 7.02
C THR A 164 -12.61 -29.09 8.25
N ILE A 165 -13.68 -28.32 8.02
CA ILE A 165 -14.74 -28.12 9.00
C ILE A 165 -15.68 -29.33 8.90
N GLY A 166 -15.89 -30.03 10.02
CA GLY A 166 -17.03 -30.94 10.19
C GLY A 166 -16.64 -32.39 10.45
N GLY A 167 -16.67 -32.78 11.73
CA GLY A 167 -16.44 -34.14 12.19
C GLY A 167 -17.53 -35.12 11.73
N ARG A 168 -17.13 -36.37 11.62
CA ARG A 168 -18.03 -37.50 11.45
C ARG A 168 -18.05 -38.27 12.78
N THR A 169 -19.00 -37.93 13.64
CA THR A 169 -19.53 -38.92 14.58
C THR A 169 -20.37 -39.87 13.74
N ASP A 170 -20.16 -41.17 13.89
CA ASP A 170 -21.21 -42.11 14.25
C ASP A 170 -20.56 -43.49 14.42
N ALA A 171 -20.55 -43.93 15.66
CA ALA A 171 -20.30 -45.29 16.07
C ALA A 171 -21.55 -46.13 15.80
N ALA A 172 -21.36 -47.33 15.28
CA ALA A 172 -22.31 -48.44 15.34
C ALA A 172 -21.51 -49.74 15.49
#